data_AF-A0A1M5KJV3-F1
#
_entry.id   AF-A0A1M5KJV3-F1
#
_cell.length_a   1.000
_cell.length_b   1.000
_cell.length_c   1.000
_cell.angle_alpha   90.00
_cell.angle_beta   90.00
_cell.angle_gamma   90.00
#
_symmetry.space_group_name_H-M   'P 1'
#
loop_
_entity.id
_entity.type
_entity.pdbx_description
1 polymer ?
#
loop_
_entity_poly.entity_id
_entity_poly.type
_entity_poly.pdbx_seq_one_letter_code
_entity_poly.pdbx_strand_id
1 'polypeptide(L)'
;MKRFALIASFLALAAGTARADNCGKSREYLLGSLGGDLALPPQAYEDLFKICLAAAAMANVRDAYILKDGGIAVIPKQDSVAATAATLSQFCDAYPRSTLHFLTQKELLEDKSMVAIVKISSTSSTSCQKIKGTF
;
A
#
# COMPACT_ATOMS: atom_id res chain seq x y z
N MET A 1 -27.84 -1.46 -50.73
CA MET A 1 -27.03 -2.63 -50.33
C MET A 1 -25.58 -2.21 -50.46
N LYS A 2 -24.65 -2.25 -49.51
CA LYS A 2 -24.48 -2.99 -48.26
C LYS A 2 -23.69 -2.10 -47.29
N ARG A 3 -24.04 -2.24 -46.01
CA ARG A 3 -23.42 -1.66 -44.83
C ARG A 3 -21.90 -1.93 -44.81
N PHE A 4 -21.07 -0.89 -44.69
CA PHE A 4 -19.71 -1.04 -44.17
C PHE A 4 -19.71 -0.57 -42.72
N ALA A 5 -19.34 -1.51 -41.86
CA ALA A 5 -19.50 -1.46 -40.42
C ALA A 5 -18.55 -0.45 -39.77
N LEU A 6 -19.10 0.37 -38.89
CA LEU A 6 -18.38 1.12 -37.86
C LEU A 6 -17.68 0.12 -36.93
N ILE A 7 -16.35 0.05 -36.99
CA ILE A 7 -15.54 -0.59 -35.94
C ILE A 7 -14.99 0.54 -35.07
N ALA A 8 -15.80 0.97 -34.11
CA ALA A 8 -15.34 1.80 -33.00
C ALA A 8 -14.69 0.86 -31.97
N SER A 9 -13.38 0.66 -32.09
CA SER A 9 -12.59 -0.05 -31.09
C SER A 9 -12.54 0.78 -29.81
N PHE A 10 -13.42 0.48 -28.86
CA PHE A 10 -13.35 0.97 -27.49
C PHE A 10 -12.11 0.39 -26.81
N LEU A 11 -10.97 1.08 -26.94
CA LEU A 11 -9.83 0.93 -26.03
C LEU A 11 -10.17 1.71 -24.74
N ALA A 12 -11.03 1.12 -23.92
CA ALA A 12 -11.13 1.50 -22.51
C ALA A 12 -9.87 0.98 -21.81
N LEU A 13 -8.75 1.70 -21.95
CA LEU A 13 -7.62 1.48 -21.06
C LEU A 13 -8.11 1.75 -19.65
N ALA A 14 -8.16 0.69 -18.85
CA ALA A 14 -8.33 0.75 -17.43
C ALA A 14 -7.27 1.69 -16.85
N ALA A 15 -7.64 2.94 -16.64
CA ALA A 15 -6.91 3.86 -15.78
C ALA A 15 -7.14 3.39 -14.34
N GLY A 16 -6.59 2.22 -14.00
CA GLY A 16 -6.36 1.85 -12.62
C GLY A 16 -5.51 2.94 -12.03
N THR A 17 -6.09 3.70 -11.10
CA THR A 17 -5.41 4.77 -10.38
C THR A 17 -4.01 4.29 -9.98
N ALA A 18 -2.95 4.99 -10.37
CA ALA A 18 -1.56 4.63 -10.07
C ALA A 18 -1.29 4.33 -8.57
N ARG A 19 -2.19 4.76 -7.68
CA ARG A 19 -2.23 4.45 -6.23
C ARG A 19 -2.43 2.96 -5.91
N ALA A 20 -3.20 2.24 -6.71
CA ALA A 20 -3.45 0.81 -6.52
C ALA A 20 -2.35 -0.07 -7.14
N ASP A 21 -1.60 0.51 -8.08
CA ASP A 21 -0.57 -0.18 -8.87
C ASP A 21 0.58 -0.66 -7.97
N ASN A 22 1.01 0.14 -6.99
CA ASN A 22 2.12 -0.24 -6.10
C ASN A 22 1.73 -1.24 -5.00
N CYS A 23 0.48 -1.25 -4.53
CA CYS A 23 -0.04 -2.34 -3.72
C CYS A 23 -0.02 -3.67 -4.50
N GLY A 24 -0.38 -3.63 -5.80
CA GLY A 24 -0.37 -4.81 -6.66
C GLY A 24 1.06 -5.32 -6.90
N LYS A 25 1.96 -4.42 -7.30
CA LYS A 25 3.37 -4.72 -7.55
C LYS A 25 4.09 -5.24 -6.31
N SER A 26 3.87 -4.63 -5.14
CA SER A 26 4.46 -5.10 -3.88
C SER A 26 3.98 -6.49 -3.50
N ARG A 27 2.67 -6.77 -3.65
CA ARG A 27 2.12 -8.12 -3.46
C ARG A 27 2.74 -9.13 -4.44
N GLU A 28 2.77 -8.81 -5.73
CA GLU A 28 3.33 -9.70 -6.76
C GLU A 28 4.81 -9.98 -6.53
N TYR A 29 5.57 -8.98 -6.10
CA TYR A 29 6.97 -9.16 -5.74
C TYR A 29 7.15 -10.07 -4.52
N LEU A 30 6.29 -9.94 -3.50
CA LEU A 30 6.32 -10.76 -2.29
C LEU A 30 5.90 -12.21 -2.58
N LEU A 31 4.78 -12.41 -3.26
CA LEU A 31 4.24 -13.73 -3.57
C LEU A 31 4.99 -14.42 -4.72
N GLY A 32 5.70 -13.65 -5.55
CA GLY A 32 6.64 -14.18 -6.51
C GLY A 32 7.88 -14.73 -5.81
N SER A 33 8.61 -15.63 -6.49
CA SER A 33 9.88 -16.21 -6.01
C SER A 33 11.01 -15.18 -5.77
N LEU A 34 10.72 -13.89 -5.96
CA LEU A 34 11.65 -12.76 -5.83
C LEU A 34 11.65 -12.12 -4.43
N GLY A 35 10.62 -12.36 -3.62
CA GLY A 35 10.49 -11.84 -2.24
C GLY A 35 11.34 -12.57 -1.19
N GLY A 36 11.88 -13.74 -1.54
CA GLY A 36 12.56 -14.64 -0.62
C GLY A 36 11.62 -15.21 0.45
N ASP A 37 12.16 -15.59 1.61
CA ASP A 37 11.34 -16.14 2.70
C ASP A 37 10.36 -15.09 3.22
N LEU A 38 9.07 -15.41 3.16
CA LEU A 38 7.99 -14.55 3.64
C LEU A 38 7.84 -14.66 5.15
N ALA A 39 7.59 -13.53 5.80
CA ALA A 39 7.33 -13.49 7.24
C ALA A 39 5.95 -14.03 7.60
N LEU A 40 5.01 -14.00 6.65
CA LEU A 40 3.62 -14.39 6.81
C LEU A 40 3.24 -15.48 5.79
N PRO A 41 2.19 -16.27 6.05
CA PRO A 41 1.65 -17.18 5.05
C PRO A 41 1.08 -16.41 3.84
N PRO A 42 1.12 -16.97 2.62
CA PRO A 42 0.62 -16.30 1.41
C PRO A 42 -0.80 -15.74 1.53
N GLN A 43 -1.72 -16.41 2.23
CA GLN A 43 -3.09 -15.91 2.40
C GLN A 43 -3.15 -14.58 3.16
N ALA A 44 -2.23 -14.33 4.10
CA ALA A 44 -2.21 -13.08 4.85
C ALA A 44 -1.88 -11.89 3.94
N TYR A 45 -1.09 -12.09 2.88
CA TYR A 45 -0.76 -11.03 1.92
C TYR A 45 -1.95 -10.63 1.04
N GLU A 46 -2.94 -11.50 0.84
CA GLU A 46 -4.18 -11.13 0.15
C GLU A 46 -5.05 -10.20 1.02
N ASP A 47 -5.10 -10.43 2.33
CA ASP A 47 -5.77 -9.52 3.24
C ASP A 47 -5.00 -8.19 3.37
N LEU A 48 -3.68 -8.24 3.44
CA LEU A 48 -2.83 -7.04 3.39
C LEU A 48 -3.02 -6.25 2.09
N PHE A 49 -3.26 -6.92 0.97
CA PHE A 49 -3.54 -6.24 -0.30
C PHE A 49 -4.83 -5.43 -0.23
N LYS A 50 -5.91 -5.97 0.34
CA LYS A 50 -7.16 -5.22 0.55
C LYS A 50 -6.93 -4.01 1.47
N ILE A 51 -6.17 -4.18 2.54
CA ILE A 51 -5.82 -3.10 3.48
C ILE A 51 -4.98 -2.03 2.78
N CYS A 52 -3.99 -2.44 1.97
CA CYS A 52 -3.14 -1.53 1.19
C CYS A 52 -3.96 -0.69 0.23
N LEU A 53 -4.90 -1.30 -0.52
CA LEU A 53 -5.78 -0.56 -1.43
C LEU A 53 -6.65 0.46 -0.70
N ALA A 54 -7.17 0.09 0.48
CA ALA A 54 -7.94 1.02 1.30
C ALA A 54 -7.08 2.17 1.85
N ALA A 55 -5.86 1.88 2.30
CA ALA A 55 -4.89 2.90 2.73
C ALA A 55 -4.54 3.84 1.57
N ALA A 56 -4.29 3.31 0.37
CA ALA A 56 -4.00 4.09 -0.84
C ALA A 56 -5.14 5.05 -1.23
N ALA A 57 -6.37 4.74 -0.83
CA ALA A 57 -7.54 5.58 -1.05
C ALA A 57 -7.75 6.68 0.01
N MET A 58 -6.97 6.70 1.10
CA MET A 58 -7.10 7.72 2.15
C MET A 58 -6.69 9.11 1.67
N ALA A 59 -7.34 10.13 2.23
CA ALA A 59 -7.23 11.51 1.74
C ALA A 59 -5.78 12.03 1.71
N ASN A 60 -5.00 11.76 2.76
CA ASN A 60 -3.60 12.19 2.85
C ASN A 60 -2.60 11.15 2.30
N VAL A 61 -3.04 10.10 1.60
CA VAL A 61 -2.11 9.08 1.06
C VAL A 61 -1.90 9.33 -0.43
N ARG A 62 -0.64 9.53 -0.81
CA ARG A 62 -0.19 9.64 -2.19
C ARG A 62 -0.07 8.26 -2.81
N ASP A 63 0.54 7.32 -2.09
CA ASP A 63 0.84 5.96 -2.54
C ASP A 63 0.97 4.99 -1.36
N ALA A 64 0.85 3.69 -1.61
CA ALA A 64 0.97 2.66 -0.58
C ALA A 64 1.65 1.37 -1.08
N TYR A 65 2.29 0.66 -0.15
CA TYR A 65 3.04 -0.57 -0.40
C TYR A 65 2.79 -1.59 0.71
N ILE A 66 2.80 -2.86 0.36
CA ILE A 66 2.84 -3.95 1.32
C ILE A 66 4.30 -4.22 1.69
N LEU A 67 4.62 -4.20 2.97
CA LEU A 67 5.95 -4.52 3.48
C LEU A 67 6.10 -6.02 3.71
N LYS A 68 7.34 -6.49 3.62
CA LYS A 68 7.68 -7.91 3.78
C LYS A 68 7.28 -8.47 5.15
N ASP A 69 7.36 -7.65 6.20
CA ASP A 69 7.03 -8.00 7.57
C ASP A 69 5.53 -7.94 7.90
N GLY A 70 4.69 -7.57 6.92
CA GLY A 70 3.24 -7.47 7.09
C GLY A 70 2.72 -6.09 7.48
N GLY A 71 3.58 -5.07 7.52
CA GLY A 71 3.16 -3.66 7.61
C GLY A 71 2.63 -3.10 6.29
N ILE A 72 1.93 -1.97 6.36
CA ILE A 72 1.56 -1.15 5.21
C ILE A 72 2.39 0.12 5.25
N ALA A 73 3.21 0.35 4.24
CA ALA A 73 3.92 1.62 4.06
C ALA A 73 3.07 2.57 3.22
N VAL A 74 3.02 3.84 3.62
CA VAL A 74 2.33 4.90 2.87
C VAL A 74 3.24 6.08 2.64
N ILE A 75 3.11 6.69 1.46
CA ILE A 75 3.71 7.98 1.18
C ILE A 75 2.65 9.06 1.41
N PRO A 76 2.82 9.97 2.38
CA PRO A 76 1.85 11.02 2.61
C PRO A 76 1.85 12.07 1.50
N LYS A 77 0.70 12.72 1.26
CA LYS A 77 0.61 13.93 0.43
C LYS A 77 1.12 15.15 1.20
N GLN A 78 0.79 15.23 2.49
CA GLN A 78 1.23 16.25 3.43
C GLN A 78 1.83 15.56 4.66
N ASP A 79 3.05 15.94 5.01
CA ASP A 79 3.81 15.37 6.13
C ASP A 79 3.71 16.21 7.41
N SER A 80 2.57 16.90 7.59
CA SER A 80 2.31 17.61 8.84
C SER A 80 1.82 16.64 9.91
N VAL A 81 2.20 16.87 11.16
CA VAL A 81 1.79 16.03 12.31
C VAL A 81 0.28 15.83 12.36
N ALA A 82 -0.50 16.89 12.09
CA ALA A 82 -1.96 16.82 12.11
C ALA A 82 -2.50 15.89 10.99
N ALA A 83 -1.95 16.00 9.78
CA ALA A 83 -2.42 15.22 8.64
C ALA A 83 -2.04 13.73 8.77
N THR A 84 -0.83 13.43 9.25
CA THR A 84 -0.38 12.06 9.50
C THR A 84 -1.12 11.43 10.68
N ALA A 85 -1.32 12.17 11.78
CA ALA A 85 -2.10 11.69 12.92
C ALA A 85 -3.56 11.40 12.55
N ALA A 86 -4.22 12.28 11.78
CA ALA A 86 -5.59 12.05 11.32
C ALA A 86 -5.69 10.78 10.43
N THR A 87 -4.72 10.60 9.53
CA THR A 87 -4.65 9.42 8.65
C THR A 87 -4.38 8.14 9.44
N LEU A 88 -3.46 8.19 10.40
CA LEU A 88 -3.13 7.08 11.27
C LEU A 88 -4.34 6.68 12.12
N SER A 89 -5.04 7.66 12.69
CA SER A 89 -6.27 7.42 13.46
C SER A 89 -7.32 6.73 12.60
N GLN A 90 -7.62 7.28 11.42
CA GLN A 90 -8.59 6.70 10.49
C GLN A 90 -8.20 5.27 10.09
N PHE A 91 -6.91 5.03 9.81
CA PHE A 91 -6.42 3.70 9.46
C PHE A 91 -6.57 2.72 10.62
N CYS A 92 -6.16 3.10 11.83
CA CYS A 92 -6.23 2.23 13.00
C CYS A 92 -7.66 1.96 13.48
N ASP A 93 -8.61 2.87 13.22
CA ASP A 93 -10.03 2.63 13.47
C ASP A 93 -10.60 1.56 12.53
N ALA A 94 -10.17 1.54 11.27
CA ALA A 94 -10.59 0.55 10.29
C ALA A 94 -9.83 -0.80 10.43
N TYR A 95 -8.55 -0.75 10.81
CA TYR A 95 -7.63 -1.89 10.82
C TYR A 95 -6.86 -1.99 12.15
N PRO A 96 -7.52 -2.36 13.26
CA PRO A 96 -6.94 -2.28 14.59
C PRO A 96 -5.76 -3.24 14.82
N ARG A 97 -5.61 -4.27 13.99
CA ARG A 97 -4.53 -5.28 14.09
C ARG A 97 -3.35 -5.03 13.15
N SER A 98 -3.39 -3.96 12.36
CA SER A 98 -2.38 -3.67 11.35
C SER A 98 -1.37 -2.63 11.85
N THR A 99 -0.27 -2.50 11.09
CA THR A 99 0.75 -1.48 11.32
C THR A 99 0.83 -0.59 10.08
N LEU A 100 0.73 0.73 10.29
CA LEU A 100 0.93 1.73 9.26
C LEU A 100 2.29 2.40 9.46
N HIS A 101 3.11 2.41 8.41
CA HIS A 101 4.40 3.07 8.38
C HIS A 101 4.35 4.25 7.41
N PHE A 102 4.64 5.45 7.88
CA PHE A 102 4.77 6.62 7.00
C PHE A 102 6.20 6.70 6.50
N LEU A 103 6.38 6.58 5.18
CA LEU A 103 7.69 6.69 4.55
C LEU A 103 8.20 8.12 4.69
N THR A 104 9.36 8.25 5.32
CA THR A 104 10.05 9.52 5.51
C THR A 104 10.75 9.94 4.23
N GLN A 105 11.08 11.23 4.12
CA GLN A 105 11.84 11.73 2.98
C GLN A 105 13.22 11.05 2.84
N LYS A 106 13.84 10.67 3.96
CA LYS A 106 15.12 9.95 3.97
C LYS A 106 14.97 8.57 3.31
N GLU A 107 13.99 7.79 3.73
CA GLU A 107 13.70 6.46 3.16
C GLU A 107 13.39 6.57 1.67
N LEU A 108 12.62 7.57 1.23
CA LEU A 108 12.34 7.78 -0.19
C LEU A 108 13.58 8.16 -1.03
N LEU A 109 14.57 8.80 -0.42
CA LEU A 109 15.82 9.18 -1.11
C LEU A 109 16.81 8.01 -1.18
N GLU A 110 16.88 7.20 -0.12
CA GLU A 110 17.73 6.02 -0.03
C GLU A 110 17.16 4.85 -0.85
N ASP A 111 15.83 4.66 -0.82
CA ASP A 111 15.13 3.51 -1.38
C ASP A 111 14.32 3.90 -2.62
N LYS A 112 15.04 4.19 -3.72
CA LYS A 112 14.42 4.60 -4.99
C LYS A 112 13.65 3.51 -5.72
N SER A 113 13.72 2.26 -5.27
CA SER A 113 13.06 1.12 -5.90
C SER A 113 11.97 0.55 -5.01
N MET A 114 10.87 0.12 -5.62
CA MET A 114 9.79 -0.58 -4.90
C MET A 114 10.33 -1.79 -4.11
N VAL A 115 11.32 -2.51 -4.65
CA VAL A 115 11.95 -3.65 -3.97
C VAL A 115 12.61 -3.24 -2.65
N ALA A 116 13.24 -2.07 -2.63
CA ALA A 116 13.86 -1.54 -1.42
C ALA A 116 12.78 -1.11 -0.41
N ILE A 117 11.73 -0.44 -0.87
CA ILE A 117 10.59 -0.05 -0.03
C ILE A 117 9.93 -1.26 0.62
N VAL A 118 9.66 -2.33 -0.12
CA VAL A 118 9.04 -3.57 0.41
C VAL A 118 9.88 -4.21 1.53
N LYS A 119 11.19 -3.99 1.53
CA LYS A 119 12.11 -4.53 2.54
C LYS A 119 12.28 -3.63 3.77
N ILE A 120 11.73 -2.42 3.75
CA ILE A 120 11.71 -1.54 4.93
C ILE A 120 10.96 -2.26 6.06
N SER A 121 11.54 -2.20 7.25
CA SER A 121 10.96 -2.77 8.45
C SER A 121 9.94 -1.81 9.04
N SER A 122 8.70 -2.28 9.25
CA SER A 122 7.66 -1.54 9.96
C SER A 122 7.83 -1.58 11.47
N THR A 123 8.82 -2.29 12.00
CA THR A 123 9.07 -2.46 13.46
C THR A 123 9.38 -1.17 14.20
N SER A 124 9.88 -0.14 13.51
CA SER A 124 10.04 1.21 14.07
C SER A 124 8.71 1.96 14.23
N SER A 125 7.64 1.45 13.61
CA SER A 125 6.29 2.03 13.67
C SER A 125 5.50 1.42 14.82
N THR A 126 4.64 2.25 15.42
CA THR A 126 3.76 1.77 16.49
C THR A 126 2.55 1.06 15.87
N SER A 127 2.28 -0.17 16.29
CA SER A 127 1.12 -0.92 15.79
C SER A 127 -0.20 -0.27 16.23
N CYS A 128 -1.26 -0.45 15.44
CA CYS A 128 -2.58 0.07 15.77
C CYS A 128 -3.13 -0.50 17.08
N GLN A 129 -2.79 -1.75 17.42
CA GLN A 129 -3.21 -2.36 18.69
C GLN A 129 -2.65 -1.58 19.90
N LYS A 130 -1.39 -1.15 19.80
CA LYS A 130 -0.74 -0.37 20.83
C LYS A 130 -1.32 1.06 20.90
N ILE A 131 -1.66 1.66 19.76
CA ILE A 131 -2.31 2.99 19.70
C ILE A 131 -3.74 2.93 20.28
N LYS A 132 -4.49 1.87 19.96
CA LYS A 132 -5.88 1.68 20.41
C LYS A 132 -5.98 1.15 21.85
N GLY A 133 -4.86 0.75 22.46
CA GLY A 133 -4.83 0.22 23.83
C GLY A 133 -5.45 -1.17 23.96
N THR A 134 -5.42 -1.98 22.90
CA THR A 134 -6.04 -3.32 22.86
C THR A 134 -4.99 -4.44 22.97
N PHE A 135 -3.92 -4.19 23.72
CA PHE A 135 -2.81 -5.13 23.94
C PHE A 135 -3.09 -6.04 25.13
#